data_AF-A0A8X6SFU1-F1
#
_entry.id   AF-A0A8X6SFU1-F1
#
_cell.length_a   1.000
_cell.length_b   1.000
_cell.length_c   1.000
_cell.angle_alpha   90.00
_cell.angle_beta   90.00
_cell.angle_gamma   90.00
#
_symmetry.space_group_name_H-M   'P 1'
#
loop_
_entity.id
_entity.type
_entity.pdbx_description
1 polymer ?
#
loop_
_entity_poly.entity_id
_entity_poly.type
_entity_poly.pdbx_seq_one_letter_code
_entity_poly.pdbx_strand_id
1 'polypeptide(L)' 'MDWPTFSPDLNPIEHVWNMLDRQIVARQPPPTSLPEFRRVMLDEWYNIPQDQIDNLILSMPRRCKACIASSGRHTPY' A
#
# COMPACT_ATOMS: atom_id res chain seq x y z
N MET A 1 5.96 2.19 19.36
CA MET A 1 5.10 1.12 18.84
C MET A 1 6.05 0.03 18.39
N ASP A 2 6.02 -1.13 19.04
CA ASP A 2 6.88 -2.24 18.67
C ASP A 2 6.29 -2.94 17.45
N TRP A 3 7.07 -3.00 16.37
CA TRP A 3 6.64 -3.63 15.12
C TRP A 3 7.07 -5.10 15.11
N PRO A 4 6.14 -6.06 14.98
CA PRO A 4 6.50 -7.46 14.86
C PRO A 4 7.26 -7.73 13.56
N THR A 5 8.35 -8.47 13.65
CA THR A 5 9.14 -8.92 12.49
C THR A 5 8.25 -9.72 11.53
N PHE A 6 8.48 -9.60 10.22
CA PHE A 6 7.76 -10.33 9.16
C PHE A 6 6.24 -10.11 9.10
N SER A 7 5.75 -8.92 9.49
CA SER A 7 4.32 -8.57 9.40
C SER A 7 4.05 -7.48 8.35
N PRO A 8 4.18 -7.76 7.05
CA PRO A 8 3.83 -6.80 5.98
C PRO A 8 2.33 -6.49 5.98
N ASP A 9 1.46 -7.44 6.37
CA ASP A 9 0.01 -7.27 6.52
C ASP A 9 -0.37 -6.14 7.49
N LEU A 10 0.53 -5.88 8.44
CA LEU A 10 0.35 -4.80 9.40
C LEU A 10 0.89 -3.49 8.86
N ASN A 11 1.71 -3.46 7.81
CA ASN A 11 2.43 -2.28 7.36
C ASN A 11 1.61 -1.49 6.34
N PRO A 12 1.00 -0.35 6.70
CA PRO A 12 0.18 0.42 5.76
C PRO A 12 0.95 0.82 4.50
N ILE A 13 2.25 1.07 4.59
CA ILE A 13 3.00 1.55 3.42
C ILE A 13 3.05 0.51 2.29
N GLU A 14 2.99 -0.79 2.60
CA GLU A 14 2.95 -1.85 1.59
C GLU A 14 1.69 -1.77 0.74
N HIS A 15 0.57 -1.39 1.35
CA HIS A 15 -0.68 -1.14 0.62
C HIS A 15 -0.59 0.08 -0.27
N VAL A 16 0.04 1.15 0.21
CA VAL A 16 0.25 2.37 -0.59
C VAL A 16 1.15 2.05 -1.79
N TRP A 17 2.20 1.26 -1.61
CA TRP A 17 3.05 0.79 -2.71
C TRP A 17 2.26 -0.05 -3.71
N ASN A 18 1.38 -0.95 -3.24
CA ASN A 18 0.53 -1.74 -4.12
C ASN A 18 -0.46 -0.87 -4.92
N MET A 19 -1.02 0.17 -4.31
CA MET A 19 -1.88 1.13 -5.00
C MET A 19 -1.13 1.89 -6.09
N LEU A 20 0.07 2.37 -5.77
CA LEU A 20 0.92 3.08 -6.72
C LEU A 20 1.29 2.19 -7.92
N ASP A 21 1.72 0.96 -7.67
CA ASP A 21 2.08 -0.01 -8.72
C ASP A 21 0.90 -0.26 -9.67
N ARG A 22 -0.30 -0.49 -9.12
CA ARG A 22 -1.53 -0.67 -9.93
C ARG A 22 -1.83 0.54 -10.81
N GLN A 23 -1.67 1.76 -10.31
CA GLN A 23 -1.91 2.98 -11.10
C GLN A 23 -0.89 3.14 -12.23
N ILE A 24 0.38 2.85 -11.97
CA ILE A 24 1.44 2.88 -12.98
C ILE A 24 1.20 1.83 -14.06
N VAL A 25 0.83 0.60 -13.67
CA VAL A 25 0.53 -0.49 -14.62
C VAL A 25 -0.73 -0.19 -15.46
N ALA A 26 -1.70 0.54 -14.90
CA ALA A 26 -2.93 0.90 -15.60
C ALA A 26 -2.75 2.06 -16.61
N ARG A 27 -1.62 2.77 -16.61
CA ARG A 27 -1.35 3.88 -17.54
C ARG A 27 -1.34 3.41 -18.99
N GLN A 28 -2.00 4.19 -19.84
CA GLN A 28 -1.95 4.03 -21.29
C GLN A 28 -1.60 5.37 -21.98
N PRO A 29 -0.55 5.41 -22.82
CA PRO A 29 0.42 4.34 -23.07
C PRO A 29 1.29 4.05 -21.82
N PRO A 30 1.87 2.84 -21.70
CA PRO A 30 2.81 2.54 -20.64
C PRO A 30 4.08 3.40 -20.79
N PRO A 31 4.74 3.77 -19.68
CA PRO A 31 5.99 4.52 -19.74
C PRO A 31 7.08 3.70 -20.43
N THR A 32 7.79 4.31 -21.38
CA THR A 32 8.76 3.63 -22.26
C THR A 32 10.22 3.98 -21.94
N SER A 33 10.44 4.94 -21.03
CA SER A 33 11.77 5.40 -20.64
C SER A 33 11.85 5.65 -19.14
N LEU A 34 13.06 5.57 -18.57
CA LEU A 34 13.29 5.86 -17.14
C LEU A 34 12.85 7.28 -16.72
N PRO A 35 13.10 8.34 -17.50
CA PRO A 35 12.60 9.68 -17.16
C PRO A 35 11.08 9.76 -17.15
N GLU A 36 10.43 9.11 -18.11
CA GLU A 36 8.97 9.04 -18.18
C GLU A 36 8.39 8.25 -17.02
N PHE A 37 8.97 7.09 -16.70
CA PHE A 37 8.59 6.28 -15.55
C PHE A 37 8.69 7.08 -14.24
N ARG A 38 9.79 7.81 -14.02
CA ARG A 38 9.95 8.66 -12.84
C ARG A 38 8.86 9.74 -12.75
N ARG A 39 8.51 10.37 -13.88
CA ARG A 39 7.43 11.36 -13.93
C ARG A 39 6.09 10.72 -13.58
N VAL A 40 5.76 9.59 -14.20
CA VAL A 40 4.52 8.85 -13.94
C VAL A 40 4.44 8.41 -12.48
N MET A 41 5.52 7.89 -11.89
CA MET A 41 5.54 7.54 -10.46
C MET A 41 5.18 8.74 -9.57
N LEU A 42 5.74 9.92 -9.84
CA LEU A 42 5.44 11.13 -9.07
C LEU A 42 3.98 11.58 -9.28
N ASP A 43 3.51 11.59 -10.53
CA ASP A 43 2.13 11.98 -10.86
C ASP A 43 1.13 11.06 -10.14
N GLU A 44 1.31 9.75 -10.23
CA GLU A 44 0.42 8.78 -9.55
C GLU A 44 0.52 8.89 -8.02
N TRP A 45 1.72 9.12 -7.47
CA TRP A 45 1.90 9.35 -6.03
C TRP A 45 1.05 10.52 -5.52
N TYR A 46 1.04 11.65 -6.25
CA TYR A 46 0.21 12.80 -5.90
C TYR A 46 -1.29 12.59 -6.14
N ASN A 47 -1.66 11.62 -6.99
CA ASN A 47 -3.04 11.27 -7.27
C ASN A 47 -3.62 10.23 -6.31
N ILE A 48 -2.82 9.66 -5.40
CA ILE A 48 -3.33 8.75 -4.36
C ILE A 48 -4.34 9.53 -3.49
N PRO A 49 -5.62 9.12 -3.47
CA PRO A 49 -6.62 9.86 -2.71
C PRO A 49 -6.36 9.76 -1.20
N GLN A 50 -6.42 10.90 -0.50
CA GLN A 50 -6.18 10.96 0.94
C GLN A 50 -7.15 10.08 1.73
N ASP A 51 -8.40 9.94 1.29
CA ASP A 51 -9.39 9.07 1.92
C ASP A 51 -8.97 7.59 1.89
N GLN A 52 -8.25 7.14 0.85
CA GLN A 52 -7.72 5.79 0.80
C GLN A 52 -6.62 5.58 1.85
N ILE A 53 -5.75 6.57 2.03
CA ILE A 53 -4.70 6.57 3.05
C ILE A 53 -5.33 6.58 4.45
N ASP A 54 -6.33 7.43 4.67
CA ASP A 54 -7.03 7.54 5.95
C ASP A 54 -7.77 6.23 6.28
N ASN A 55 -8.49 5.65 5.32
CA ASN A 55 -9.17 4.36 5.47
C ASN A 55 -8.19 3.24 5.83
N LEU A 56 -6.99 3.26 5.24
CA LEU A 56 -5.96 2.29 5.53
C LEU A 56 -5.46 2.43 6.97
N ILE A 57 -5.16 3.65 7.43
CA ILE A 57 -4.76 3.93 8.82
C ILE A 57 -5.88 3.52 9.79
N LEU A 58 -7.13 3.90 9.51
CA LEU A 58 -8.29 3.57 10.33
C LEU A 58 -8.58 2.06 10.37
N SER A 59 -8.12 1.29 9.38
CA SER A 59 -8.26 -0.17 9.35
C SER A 59 -7.26 -0.90 10.27
N MET A 60 -6.21 -0.22 10.77
CA MET A 60 -5.16 -0.84 11.58
C MET A 60 -5.64 -1.59 12.83
N PRO A 61 -6.57 -1.05 13.65
CA PRO A 61 -7.10 -1.79 14.78
C PRO A 61 -7.77 -3.11 14.37
N ARG A 62 -8.41 -3.18 13.21
CA ARG A 62 -9.03 -4.39 12.68
C ARG A 62 -7.99 -5.39 12.19
N ARG A 63 -6.94 -4.93 11.50
CA ARG A 63 -5.81 -5.76 11.05
C ARG A 63 -5.05 -6.37 12.23
N CYS A 64 -4.77 -5.58 13.26
CA CYS A 64 -4.15 -6.07 14.49
C CYS A 64 -5.02 -7.13 15.17
N LYS A 65 -6.34 -6.92 15.27
CA LYS A 65 -7.27 -7.94 15.82
C LYS A 65 -7.26 -9.22 14.99
N ALA A 66 -7.21 -9.13 13.66
CA ALA A 66 -7.12 -10.30 12.79
C ALA A 66 -5.80 -11.07 13.00
N CYS A 67 -4.69 -10.36 13.15
CA CYS A 67 -3.38 -10.96 13.45
C CYS A 67 -3.35 -11.62 14.83
N ILE A 68 -3.98 -11.01 15.84
CA ILE A 68 -4.13 -11.64 17.16
C ILE A 68 -4.99 -12.90 17.06
N ALA A 69 -6.11 -12.85 16.33
CA ALA A 69 -7.00 -13.99 16.14
C ALA A 69 -6.35 -15.13 15.34
N SER A 70 -5.38 -14.83 14.46
CA SER A 70 -4.57 -15.80 13.74
C SER A 70 -3.35 -16.29 14.55
N SER A 71 -3.21 -15.88 15.81
CA SER A 71 -2.04 -16.15 16.66
C SER A 71 -0.72 -15.75 15.99
N GLY A 72 -0.70 -14.58 15.33
CA GLY A 72 0.46 -14.04 14.64
C GLY A 72 0.75 -14.65 13.26
N ARG A 73 -0.17 -15.47 12.72
CA ARG A 73 -0.07 -16.02 11.36
C ARG A 73 -0.61 -15.03 10.33
N HIS A 74 -0.31 -15.27 9.06
CA HIS A 74 -0.76 -14.48 7.92
C HIS A 74 -2.27 -14.19 7.97
N THR A 75 -2.64 -12.95 7.65
CA THR A 75 -4.02 -12.46 7.58
C THR A 75 -4.39 -12.17 6.13
N PRO A 76 -5.68 -12.07 5.75
CA PRO A 76 -6.04 -11.73 4.37
C PRO A 76 -5.77 -10.26 3.98
N TYR A 77 -5.11 -9.50 4.85
CA TYR A 77 -4.77 -8.09 4.62
C TYR A 77 -3.40 -7.97 3.99
#